data_AF-A0A840FJ82-F1
#
_entry.id   AF-A0A840FJ82-F1
#
_cell.length_a   1.000
_cell.length_b   1.000
_cell.length_c   1.000
_cell.angle_alpha   90.00
_cell.angle_beta   90.00
_cell.angle_gamma   90.00
#
_symmetry.space_group_name_H-M   'P 1'
#
loop_
_entity.id
_entity.type
_entity.pdbx_description
1 polymer ?
#
loop_
_entity_poly.entity_id
_entity_poly.type
_entity_poly.pdbx_seq_one_letter_code
_entity_poly.pdbx_strand_id
1 'polypeptide(L)'
;MVIAIIAIATAAVSFAIRDTSAANLDREADRLAALLESARAQSRASGIVVRWRPVEGSFRFDGLLPGSLPDGWAADGITAQVSLANGTLIPALQLGPDPIIAAQQVMLYSAGPPARALRISTDGVRPFTVSAVQ
;
A
#
# COMPACT_ATOMS: atom_id res chain seq x y z
N MET A 1 56.06 -4.91 -15.22
CA MET A 1 54.86 -5.53 -15.81
C MET A 1 53.72 -5.35 -14.82
N VAL A 2 52.63 -4.71 -15.26
CA VAL A 2 51.26 -4.72 -14.68
C VAL A 2 51.13 -4.11 -13.26
N ILE A 3 50.82 -2.81 -13.13
CA ILE A 3 49.48 -2.17 -13.03
C ILE A 3 48.64 -2.74 -11.88
N ALA A 4 48.48 -1.90 -10.85
CA ALA A 4 47.52 -2.04 -9.77
C ALA A 4 46.08 -2.00 -10.30
N ILE A 5 45.23 -2.91 -9.85
CA ILE A 5 43.80 -2.66 -9.69
C ILE A 5 43.39 -3.31 -8.37
N ILE A 6 43.30 -2.50 -7.32
CA ILE A 6 42.59 -2.87 -6.11
C ILE A 6 41.12 -2.90 -6.48
N ALA A 7 40.53 -4.10 -6.48
CA ALA A 7 39.10 -4.30 -6.64
C ALA A 7 38.36 -3.71 -5.43
N ILE A 8 37.90 -2.46 -5.53
CA ILE A 8 36.94 -1.85 -4.60
C ILE A 8 35.67 -1.59 -5.40
N ALA A 9 34.74 -2.55 -5.40
CA ALA A 9 33.42 -2.33 -6.01
C ALA A 9 32.26 -3.04 -5.29
N THR A 10 32.47 -3.63 -4.10
CA THR A 10 31.42 -4.43 -3.44
C THR A 10 30.58 -3.68 -2.41
N ALA A 11 30.88 -2.42 -2.09
CA ALA A 11 30.14 -1.64 -1.10
C ALA A 11 28.97 -0.80 -1.67
N ALA A 12 28.91 -0.54 -2.98
CA ALA A 12 27.89 0.32 -3.58
C ALA A 12 26.56 -0.38 -3.87
N VAL A 13 26.57 -1.71 -4.08
CA VAL A 13 25.38 -2.47 -4.48
C VAL A 13 24.34 -2.55 -3.36
N SER A 14 24.77 -2.63 -2.10
CA SER A 14 23.86 -2.71 -0.95
C SER A 14 23.07 -1.43 -0.70
N PHE A 15 23.64 -0.27 -1.05
CA PHE A 15 22.97 1.02 -0.88
C PHE A 15 21.89 1.24 -1.95
N ALA A 16 22.17 0.88 -3.21
CA ALA A 16 21.21 0.99 -4.31
C ALA A 16 19.97 0.10 -4.12
N ILE A 17 20.15 -1.13 -3.61
CA ILE A 17 19.03 -2.04 -3.32
C ILE A 17 18.14 -1.48 -2.20
N ARG A 18 18.74 -0.93 -1.13
CA ARG A 18 18.01 -0.33 0.00
C ARG A 18 17.14 0.84 -0.45
N ASP A 19 17.71 1.74 -1.24
CA ASP A 19 16.99 2.92 -1.74
C ASP A 19 15.83 2.51 -2.67
N THR A 20 16.06 1.48 -3.48
CA THR A 20 15.02 0.93 -4.38
C THR A 20 13.86 0.32 -3.60
N SER A 21 14.10 -0.46 -2.54
CA SER A 21 13.03 -1.05 -1.72
C SER A 21 12.22 0.01 -0.97
N ALA A 22 12.89 1.05 -0.43
CA ALA A 22 12.21 2.14 0.25
C ALA A 22 11.33 2.95 -0.71
N ALA A 23 11.89 3.32 -1.88
CA ALA A 23 11.16 4.05 -2.91
C ALA A 23 10.01 3.23 -3.51
N ASN A 24 10.14 1.90 -3.58
CA ASN A 24 9.05 1.02 -4.02
C ASN A 24 7.88 1.03 -3.01
N LEU A 25 8.16 0.99 -1.72
CA LEU A 25 7.12 1.04 -0.68
C LEU A 25 6.39 2.40 -0.67
N ASP A 26 7.12 3.52 -0.80
CA ASP A 26 6.50 4.86 -0.89
C ASP A 26 5.61 4.97 -2.12
N ARG A 27 6.12 4.56 -3.30
CA ARG A 27 5.34 4.55 -4.54
C ARG A 27 4.10 3.66 -4.45
N GLU A 28 4.22 2.49 -3.81
CA GLU A 28 3.06 1.62 -3.62
C GLU A 28 2.05 2.20 -2.65
N ALA A 29 2.49 2.90 -1.61
CA ALA A 29 1.59 3.55 -0.67
C ALA A 29 0.79 4.68 -1.33
N ASP A 30 1.44 5.53 -2.12
CA ASP A 30 0.79 6.58 -2.91
C ASP A 30 -0.17 5.98 -3.95
N ARG A 31 0.27 4.92 -4.65
CA ARG A 31 -0.56 4.20 -5.61
C ARG A 31 -1.80 3.63 -4.94
N LEU A 32 -1.65 2.94 -3.80
CA LEU A 32 -2.76 2.36 -3.08
C LEU A 32 -3.72 3.43 -2.56
N ALA A 33 -3.21 4.55 -2.02
CA ALA A 33 -4.06 5.66 -1.57
C ALA A 33 -4.95 6.19 -2.72
N ALA A 34 -4.38 6.36 -3.91
CA ALA A 34 -5.12 6.77 -5.11
C ALA A 34 -6.16 5.72 -5.56
N LEU A 35 -5.82 4.43 -5.50
CA LEU A 35 -6.72 3.33 -5.83
C LEU A 35 -7.90 3.25 -4.84
N LEU A 36 -7.64 3.40 -3.54
CA LEU A 36 -8.68 3.40 -2.51
C LEU A 36 -9.66 4.57 -2.69
N GLU A 37 -9.15 5.77 -3.02
CA GLU A 37 -10.01 6.92 -3.30
C GLU A 37 -10.81 6.75 -4.59
N SER A 38 -10.21 6.18 -5.64
CA SER A 38 -10.91 5.86 -6.89
C SER A 38 -12.03 4.85 -6.66
N ALA A 39 -11.77 3.80 -5.89
CA ALA A 39 -12.77 2.80 -5.50
C ALA A 39 -13.89 3.40 -4.65
N ARG A 40 -13.58 4.30 -3.71
CA ARG A 40 -14.56 5.07 -2.94
C ARG A 40 -15.42 5.95 -3.84
N ALA A 41 -14.82 6.68 -4.78
CA ALA A 41 -15.55 7.51 -5.73
C ALA A 41 -16.49 6.67 -6.61
N GLN A 42 -16.01 5.52 -7.09
CA GLN A 42 -16.82 4.59 -7.90
C GLN A 42 -17.95 3.95 -7.08
N SER A 43 -17.70 3.60 -5.81
CA SER A 43 -18.72 3.11 -4.88
C SER A 43 -19.83 4.14 -4.68
N ARG A 44 -19.46 5.41 -4.46
CA ARG A 44 -20.42 6.53 -4.34
C ARG A 44 -21.20 6.78 -5.63
N ALA A 45 -20.53 6.75 -6.78
CA ALA A 45 -21.16 7.00 -8.08
C ALA A 45 -22.11 5.87 -8.51
N SER A 46 -21.77 4.63 -8.19
CA SER A 46 -22.58 3.44 -8.54
C SER A 46 -23.62 3.08 -7.49
N GLY A 47 -23.49 3.57 -6.25
CA GLY A 47 -24.33 3.18 -5.12
C GLY A 47 -24.06 1.74 -4.62
N ILE A 48 -22.99 1.09 -5.10
CA ILE A 48 -22.64 -0.29 -4.73
C ILE A 48 -21.62 -0.27 -3.60
N VAL A 49 -21.76 -1.18 -2.63
CA VAL A 49 -20.76 -1.38 -1.56
C VAL A 49 -19.47 -1.95 -2.15
N VAL A 50 -18.39 -1.17 -2.07
CA VAL A 50 -17.04 -1.62 -2.45
C VAL A 50 -16.23 -1.91 -1.19
N ARG A 51 -15.56 -3.06 -1.19
CA ARG A 51 -14.65 -3.48 -0.12
C ARG A 51 -13.28 -3.73 -0.69
N TRP A 52 -12.24 -3.25 -0.02
CA TRP A 52 -10.87 -3.59 -0.34
C TRP A 52 -10.33 -4.56 0.70
N ARG A 53 -9.65 -5.62 0.27
CA ARG A 53 -9.04 -6.57 1.20
C ARG A 53 -7.67 -7.03 0.74
N PRO A 54 -6.70 -7.16 1.67
CA PRO A 54 -5.46 -7.85 1.38
C PRO A 54 -5.73 -9.35 1.17
N VAL A 55 -4.96 -9.96 0.28
CA VAL A 55 -4.90 -11.40 0.08
C VAL A 55 -3.43 -11.82 0.11
N GLU A 56 -3.18 -13.13 0.13
CA GLU A 56 -1.81 -13.64 0.14
C GLU A 56 -1.02 -13.11 -1.06
N GLY A 57 0.02 -12.32 -0.79
CA GLY A 57 0.87 -11.70 -1.80
C GLY A 57 0.20 -10.68 -2.72
N SER A 58 -1.03 -10.22 -2.44
CA SER A 58 -1.78 -9.32 -3.33
C SER A 58 -2.91 -8.59 -2.57
N PHE A 59 -3.79 -7.90 -3.27
CA PHE A 59 -5.04 -7.35 -2.74
C PHE A 59 -6.13 -7.38 -3.81
N ARG A 60 -7.39 -7.21 -3.42
CA ARG A 60 -8.50 -7.09 -4.38
C ARG A 60 -9.59 -6.12 -3.92
N PHE A 61 -10.34 -5.65 -4.90
CA PHE A 61 -11.58 -4.90 -4.71
C PHE A 61 -12.79 -5.80 -4.95
N ASP A 62 -13.60 -6.02 -3.92
CA ASP A 62 -14.89 -6.70 -4.02
C ASP A 62 -15.99 -5.65 -4.28
N GLY A 63 -16.94 -5.96 -5.17
CA GLY A 63 -18.07 -5.07 -5.52
C GLY A 63 -17.85 -4.23 -6.79
N LEU A 64 -16.64 -4.24 -7.36
CA LEU A 64 -16.35 -3.65 -8.68
C LEU A 64 -16.34 -4.71 -9.77
N LEU A 65 -16.57 -4.29 -11.02
CA LEU A 65 -16.39 -5.19 -12.16
C LEU A 65 -14.91 -5.57 -12.30
N PRO A 66 -14.58 -6.82 -12.67
CA PRO A 66 -13.20 -7.21 -12.94
C PRO A 66 -12.52 -6.27 -13.94
N GLY A 67 -11.31 -5.81 -13.63
CA GLY A 67 -10.56 -4.89 -14.49
C GLY A 67 -10.99 -3.41 -14.40
N SER A 68 -11.96 -3.06 -13.55
CA SER A 68 -12.32 -1.63 -13.31
C SER A 68 -11.18 -0.84 -12.68
N LEU A 69 -10.45 -1.48 -11.77
CA LEU A 69 -9.29 -0.93 -11.08
C LEU A 69 -8.17 -1.97 -11.06
N PRO A 70 -6.90 -1.53 -11.07
CA PRO A 70 -5.76 -2.40 -10.82
C PRO A 70 -5.90 -3.15 -9.49
N ASP A 71 -5.77 -4.46 -9.54
CA ASP A 71 -5.62 -5.35 -8.40
C ASP A 71 -4.16 -5.80 -8.23
N GLY A 72 -3.80 -6.16 -7.00
CA GLY A 72 -2.45 -6.62 -6.64
C GLY A 72 -1.37 -5.57 -6.57
N TRP A 73 -0.26 -5.92 -5.91
CA TRP A 73 0.87 -5.03 -5.64
C TRP A 73 1.70 -4.75 -6.89
N ALA A 74 2.23 -3.52 -7.03
CA ALA A 74 3.17 -3.24 -8.13
C ALA A 74 4.58 -3.79 -7.87
N ALA A 75 4.90 -4.13 -6.62
CA ALA A 75 6.17 -4.71 -6.21
C ALA A 75 5.95 -5.90 -5.27
N ASP A 76 6.80 -6.91 -5.40
CA ASP A 76 6.77 -8.10 -4.56
C ASP A 76 7.20 -7.82 -3.11
N GLY A 77 6.80 -8.71 -2.20
CA GLY A 77 7.19 -8.64 -0.79
C GLY A 77 6.49 -7.52 -0.01
N ILE A 78 5.44 -6.94 -0.58
CA ILE A 78 4.53 -6.02 0.11
C ILE A 78 3.39 -6.82 0.72
N THR A 79 3.15 -6.56 2.00
CA THR A 79 2.01 -7.11 2.72
C THR A 79 1.23 -5.98 3.36
N ALA A 80 -0.05 -6.21 3.62
CA ALA A 80 -0.91 -5.21 4.21
C ALA A 80 -1.79 -5.78 5.31
N GLN A 81 -2.03 -4.97 6.34
CA GLN A 81 -2.97 -5.26 7.41
C GLN A 81 -3.97 -4.11 7.55
N VAL A 82 -5.25 -4.45 7.66
CA VAL A 82 -6.32 -3.48 7.79
C VAL A 82 -6.74 -3.41 9.25
N SER A 83 -6.94 -2.19 9.75
CA SER A 83 -7.50 -1.97 11.07
C SER A 83 -8.45 -0.77 11.10
N LEU A 84 -9.32 -0.75 12.08
CA LEU A 84 -10.07 0.44 12.47
C LEU A 84 -9.15 1.43 13.20
N ALA A 85 -9.60 2.67 13.38
CA ALA A 85 -8.83 3.69 14.10
C ALA A 85 -8.50 3.30 15.55
N ASN A 86 -9.29 2.42 16.17
CA ASN A 86 -9.04 1.89 17.52
C ASN A 86 -8.00 0.74 17.55
N GLY A 87 -7.41 0.38 16.40
CA GLY A 87 -6.44 -0.71 16.27
C GLY A 87 -7.06 -2.11 16.11
N THR A 88 -8.39 -2.25 16.09
CA THR A 88 -9.03 -3.54 15.81
C THR A 88 -8.74 -3.98 14.39
N LEU A 89 -8.11 -5.14 14.20
CA LEU A 89 -7.88 -5.74 12.90
C LEU A 89 -9.22 -6.13 12.25
N ILE A 90 -9.37 -5.81 10.97
CA ILE A 90 -10.56 -6.14 10.18
C ILE A 90 -10.15 -6.87 8.90
N PRO A 91 -11.00 -7.76 8.37
CA PRO A 91 -10.66 -8.55 7.19
C PRO A 91 -10.70 -7.73 5.89
N ALA A 92 -11.41 -6.60 5.88
CA ALA A 92 -11.58 -5.75 4.71
C ALA A 92 -11.89 -4.30 5.13
N LEU A 93 -11.44 -3.37 4.30
CA LEU A 93 -11.73 -1.95 4.35
C LEU A 93 -13.03 -1.68 3.58
N GLN A 94 -14.02 -1.05 4.23
CA GLN A 94 -15.24 -0.62 3.55
C GLN A 94 -15.05 0.77 2.95
N LEU A 95 -15.29 0.93 1.65
CA LEU A 95 -14.99 2.17 0.92
C LEU A 95 -16.23 2.99 0.54
N GLY A 96 -17.44 2.47 0.73
CA GLY A 96 -18.70 3.16 0.41
C GLY A 96 -19.88 2.19 0.34
N PRO A 97 -21.06 2.61 -0.16
CA PRO A 97 -21.35 3.88 -0.83
C PRO A 97 -21.64 5.04 0.13
N ASP A 98 -21.72 4.77 1.43
CA ASP A 98 -22.01 5.81 2.42
C ASP A 98 -20.91 6.89 2.46
N PRO A 99 -21.28 8.18 2.51
CA PRO A 99 -20.32 9.29 2.52
C PRO A 99 -19.55 9.40 3.83
N ILE A 100 -20.03 8.76 4.91
CA ILE A 100 -19.37 8.71 6.21
C ILE A 100 -19.08 7.25 6.52
N ILE A 101 -17.83 6.85 6.31
CA ILE A 101 -17.34 5.54 6.74
C ILE A 101 -16.62 5.67 8.08
N ALA A 102 -16.49 4.57 8.82
CA ALA A 102 -15.65 4.57 10.02
C ALA A 102 -14.20 4.92 9.66
N ALA A 103 -13.51 5.58 10.59
CA ALA A 103 -12.09 5.82 10.47
C ALA A 103 -11.35 4.49 10.42
N GLN A 104 -10.57 4.31 9.35
CA GLN A 104 -9.94 3.05 8.99
C GLN A 104 -8.53 3.32 8.48
N GLN A 105 -7.67 2.31 8.62
CA GLN A 105 -6.28 2.40 8.22
C GLN A 105 -5.79 1.08 7.65
N VAL A 106 -4.81 1.21 6.75
CA VAL A 106 -4.06 0.12 6.16
C VAL A 106 -2.59 0.32 6.52
N MET A 107 -1.98 -0.63 7.21
CA MET A 107 -0.54 -0.69 7.38
C MET A 107 0.05 -1.52 6.25
N LEU A 108 0.96 -0.92 5.48
CA LEU A 108 1.79 -1.59 4.49
C LEU A 108 3.13 -1.94 5.11
N TYR A 109 3.63 -3.13 4.79
CA TYR A 109 4.94 -3.62 5.23
C TYR A 109 5.72 -4.12 4.02
N SER A 110 7.00 -3.74 3.92
CA SER A 110 7.93 -4.36 2.96
C SER A 110 8.83 -5.38 3.67
N ALA A 111 8.89 -6.61 3.15
CA ALA A 111 9.74 -7.68 3.70
C ALA A 111 11.25 -7.52 3.42
N GLY A 112 11.65 -6.56 2.57
CA GLY A 112 13.06 -6.30 2.26
C GLY A 112 13.84 -5.71 3.44
N PRO A 113 15.16 -5.90 3.53
CA PRO A 113 15.99 -5.24 4.55
C PRO A 113 16.29 -3.76 4.17
N PRO A 114 15.98 -2.76 5.03
CA PRO A 114 15.30 -2.87 6.32
C PRO A 114 13.77 -2.98 6.18
N ALA A 115 13.15 -3.77 7.07
CA ALA A 115 11.71 -3.86 7.15
C ALA A 115 11.15 -2.47 7.47
N ARG A 116 10.27 -1.97 6.60
CA ARG A 116 9.66 -0.64 6.72
C ARG A 116 8.16 -0.79 6.69
N ALA A 117 7.49 0.10 7.42
CA ALA A 117 6.05 0.19 7.44
C ALA A 117 5.58 1.60 7.09
N LEU A 118 4.50 1.67 6.32
CA LEU A 118 3.77 2.90 6.03
C LEU A 118 2.30 2.72 6.42
N ARG A 119 1.68 3.79 6.88
CA ARG A 119 0.26 3.82 7.25
C ARG A 119 -0.49 4.67 6.26
N ILE A 120 -1.52 4.08 5.65
CA ILE A 120 -2.51 4.77 4.84
C ILE A 120 -3.77 4.88 5.68
N SER A 121 -4.26 6.09 5.95
CA SER A 121 -5.40 6.28 6.84
C SER A 121 -6.40 7.32 6.34
N THR A 122 -7.65 7.14 6.74
CA THR A 122 -8.76 8.06 6.49
C THR A 122 -9.58 8.20 7.77
N ASP A 123 -10.07 9.41 8.04
CA ASP A 123 -11.09 9.68 9.06
C ASP A 123 -12.51 9.35 8.57
N GLY A 124 -12.64 8.90 7.31
CA GLY A 124 -13.89 8.53 6.66
C GLY A 124 -14.57 9.66 5.90
N VAL A 125 -14.07 10.89 6.01
CA VAL A 125 -14.56 12.07 5.28
C VAL A 125 -13.50 12.62 4.33
N ARG A 126 -12.23 12.55 4.74
CA ARG A 126 -11.07 13.02 3.98
C ARG A 126 -10.50 11.90 3.09
N PRO A 127 -9.76 12.28 2.03
CA PRO A 127 -8.99 11.32 1.24
C PRO A 127 -8.05 10.48 2.10
N PHE A 128 -7.68 9.31 1.61
CA PHE A 128 -6.64 8.51 2.23
C PHE A 128 -5.29 9.24 2.19
N THR A 129 -4.58 9.26 3.31
CA THR A 129 -3.27 9.91 3.45
C THR A 129 -2.22 8.90 3.86
N VAL A 130 -1.03 9.01 3.26
CA VAL A 130 0.14 8.19 3.59
C VAL A 130 0.94 8.88 4.69
N SER A 131 1.35 8.11 5.69
CA SER A 131 2.16 8.56 6.81
C SER A 131 3.17 7.49 7.21
N ALA A 132 4.36 7.92 7.65
CA ALA A 132 5.35 7.00 8.20
C ALA A 132 4.89 6.49 9.58
N VAL A 133 5.15 5.21 9.85
CA VAL A 133 4.98 4.65 11.20
C VAL A 133 6.23 5.01 12.00
N GLN A 134 6.08 5.88 13.00
CA GLN A 134 7.15 6.24 13.94
C GLN A 134 7.31 5.20 15.04
#